data_AF-A0AAP0LA63-F1
#
_entry.id   AF-A0AAP0LA63-F1
#
_cell.length_a   1.000
_cell.length_b   1.000
_cell.length_c   1.000
_cell.angle_alpha   90.00
_cell.angle_beta   90.00
_cell.angle_gamma   90.00
#
_symmetry.space_group_name_H-M   'P 1'
#
loop_
_entity.id
_entity.type
_entity.pdbx_description
1 polymer ?
#
loop_
_entity_poly.entity_id
_entity_poly.type
_entity_poly.pdbx_seq_one_letter_code
_entity_poly.pdbx_strand_id
1 'polypeptide(L)'
;MCKLQSLKEHLKQWNQNVFGQIEQQKHLICTNILGLDKQEESNDWNESKKALRNSKKKELEQLLLLENRMTMQKMKVKWLKDGDENSKFFHRILS
;
A
#
# COMPACT_ATOMS: atom_id res chain seq x y z
N MET A 1 -29.48 -7.29 -12.74
CA MET A 1 -28.68 -7.03 -11.53
C MET A 1 -27.36 -7.83 -11.44
N CYS A 2 -27.21 -8.99 -12.09
CA CYS A 2 -26.03 -9.85 -11.93
C CYS A 2 -24.68 -9.28 -12.42
N LYS A 3 -24.68 -8.41 -13.45
CA LYS A 3 -23.43 -7.84 -14.01
C LYS A 3 -22.69 -6.93 -13.02
N LEU A 4 -23.43 -6.16 -12.21
CA LEU A 4 -22.85 -5.26 -11.21
C LEU A 4 -22.30 -6.01 -10.00
N GLN A 5 -22.94 -7.10 -9.59
CA GLN A 5 -22.43 -7.98 -8.54
C GLN A 5 -21.13 -8.67 -8.98
N SER A 6 -21.09 -9.22 -10.19
CA SER A 6 -19.86 -9.83 -10.73
C SER A 6 -18.71 -8.82 -10.82
N LEU A 7 -18.98 -7.59 -11.26
CA LEU A 7 -17.97 -6.53 -11.30
C LEU A 7 -17.45 -6.17 -9.89
N LYS A 8 -18.35 -6.09 -8.90
CA LYS A 8 -17.99 -5.84 -7.50
C LYS A 8 -17.10 -6.94 -6.93
N GLU A 9 -17.39 -8.20 -7.24
CA GLU A 9 -16.59 -9.36 -6.85
C GLU A 9 -15.17 -9.26 -7.42
N HIS A 10 -15.05 -8.99 -8.73
CA HIS A 10 -13.76 -8.83 -9.39
C HIS A 10 -12.94 -7.67 -8.83
N LEU A 11 -13.58 -6.54 -8.52
CA LEU A 11 -12.90 -5.40 -7.90
C LEU A 11 -12.43 -5.72 -6.48
N LYS A 12 -13.19 -6.52 -5.71
CA LYS A 12 -12.79 -6.98 -4.38
C LYS A 12 -11.58 -7.91 -4.45
N GLN A 13 -11.61 -8.87 -5.39
CA GLN A 13 -10.48 -9.77 -5.65
C GLN A 13 -9.25 -8.99 -6.12
N TRP A 14 -9.41 -8.02 -7.02
CA TRP A 14 -8.31 -7.16 -7.47
C TRP A 14 -7.71 -6.36 -6.31
N ASN A 15 -8.55 -5.78 -5.45
CA ASN A 15 -8.08 -5.06 -4.27
C ASN A 15 -7.30 -5.98 -3.31
N GLN A 16 -7.79 -7.19 -3.05
CA GLN A 16 -7.08 -8.17 -2.23
C GLN A 16 -5.77 -8.64 -2.86
N ASN A 17 -5.77 -8.93 -4.16
CA ASN A 17 -4.58 -9.43 -4.85
C ASN A 17 -3.51 -8.34 -4.91
N VAL A 18 -3.87 -7.10 -5.23
CA VAL A 18 -2.90 -6.00 -5.36
C VAL A 18 -2.43 -5.50 -4.00
N PHE A 19 -3.35 -5.16 -3.09
CA PHE A 19 -2.95 -4.63 -1.77
C PHE A 19 -2.43 -5.71 -0.84
N GLY A 20 -3.01 -6.92 -0.88
CA GLY A 20 -2.53 -8.06 -0.12
C GLY A 20 -1.13 -8.49 -0.55
N GLN A 21 -0.80 -8.46 -1.85
CA GLN A 21 0.58 -8.70 -2.30
C GLN A 21 1.55 -7.63 -1.82
N ILE A 22 1.16 -6.34 -1.82
CA ILE A 22 2.03 -5.26 -1.33
C ILE A 22 2.35 -5.46 0.16
N GLU A 23 1.35 -5.79 0.97
CA GLU A 23 1.53 -6.01 2.41
C GLU A 23 2.40 -7.25 2.69
N GLN A 24 2.19 -8.34 1.95
CA GLN A 24 3.03 -9.53 2.01
C GLN A 24 4.48 -9.25 1.59
N GLN A 25 4.68 -8.48 0.52
CA GLN A 25 6.01 -8.08 0.05
C GLN A 25 6.73 -7.21 1.08
N LYS A 26 6.04 -6.23 1.69
CA LYS A 26 6.60 -5.42 2.78
C LYS A 26 7.00 -6.30 3.96
N HIS A 27 6.15 -7.22 4.37
CA HIS A 27 6.45 -8.14 5.47
C HIS A 27 7.70 -8.98 5.16
N LEU A 28 7.80 -9.55 3.95
CA LEU A 28 8.94 -10.35 3.53
C LEU A 28 10.26 -9.54 3.55
N ILE A 29 10.22 -8.31 3.02
CA ILE A 29 11.40 -7.42 3.02
C ILE A 29 11.80 -7.06 4.45
N CYS A 30 10.84 -6.75 5.32
CA CYS A 30 11.10 -6.48 6.73
C CYS A 30 11.71 -7.70 7.44
N THR A 31 11.20 -8.91 7.22
CA THR A 31 11.77 -10.13 7.82
C THR A 31 13.20 -10.39 7.34
N ASN A 32 13.50 -10.09 6.07
CA ASN A 32 14.84 -10.22 5.53
C ASN A 32 15.81 -9.20 6.15
N ILE A 33 15.38 -7.95 6.32
CA ILE A 33 16.18 -6.92 7.02
C ILE A 33 16.43 -7.34 8.47
N LEU A 34 15.41 -7.82 9.18
CA LEU A 34 15.56 -8.31 10.56
C LEU A 34 16.50 -9.52 10.65
N GLY A 35 16.47 -10.42 9.65
CA GLY A 35 17.41 -11.53 9.57
C GLY A 35 18.85 -11.07 9.37
N LEU A 36 19.07 -10.05 8.54
CA LEU A 36 20.38 -9.43 8.34
C LEU A 36 20.84 -8.70 9.61
N ASP A 37 19.96 -7.95 10.28
CA ASP A 37 20.29 -7.24 11.53
C ASP A 37 20.69 -8.22 12.65
N LYS A 38 20.06 -9.41 12.74
CA LYS A 38 20.49 -10.48 13.66
C LYS A 38 21.85 -11.07 13.31
N GLN A 39 22.20 -11.10 12.03
CA GLN A 39 23.51 -11.56 11.57
C GLN A 39 24.61 -10.52 11.81
N GLU A 40 24.27 -9.24 12.00
CA GLU A 40 25.22 -8.17 12.35
C GLU A 40 25.82 -8.38 13.76
N GLU A 41 25.08 -9.02 14.67
CA GLU A 41 25.57 -9.36 16.02
C GLU A 41 26.62 -10.49 16.01
N SER A 42 26.64 -11.31 14.96
CA SER A 42 27.71 -12.28 14.72
C SER A 42 28.77 -11.59 13.87
N ASN A 43 30.03 -11.55 14.31
CA ASN A 43 31.20 -10.87 13.69
C ASN A 43 31.48 -11.13 12.17
N ASP A 44 30.59 -11.81 11.44
CA ASP A 44 30.61 -12.10 10.01
C ASP A 44 29.87 -11.04 9.17
N TRP A 45 29.98 -9.76 9.55
CA TRP A 45 29.36 -8.64 8.86
C TRP A 45 30.25 -8.13 7.71
N ASN A 46 29.92 -8.50 6.48
CA ASN A 46 30.68 -8.15 5.28
C ASN A 46 30.00 -7.03 4.45
N GLU A 47 30.78 -6.28 3.67
CA GLU A 47 30.33 -5.18 2.80
C GLU A 47 29.22 -5.63 1.83
N SER A 48 29.27 -6.88 1.35
CA SER A 48 28.21 -7.46 0.51
C SER A 48 26.86 -7.58 1.23
N LYS A 49 26.85 -7.93 2.53
CA LYS A 49 25.61 -8.00 3.34
C LYS A 49 25.07 -6.59 3.61
N LYS A 50 25.95 -5.62 3.82
CA LYS A 50 25.60 -4.20 3.95
C LYS A 50 24.97 -3.64 2.66
N ALA A 51 25.55 -3.96 1.50
CA ALA A 51 24.99 -3.61 0.20
C ALA A 51 23.61 -4.25 -0.03
N LEU A 52 23.44 -5.53 0.34
CA LEU A 52 22.16 -6.23 0.27
C LEU A 52 21.10 -5.58 1.16
N ARG A 53 21.46 -5.23 2.40
CA ARG A 53 20.58 -4.51 3.33
C ARG A 53 20.13 -3.16 2.77
N ASN A 54 21.05 -2.38 2.22
CA ASN A 54 20.74 -1.09 1.61
C ASN A 54 19.83 -1.25 0.38
N SER A 55 20.05 -2.28 -0.43
CA SER A 55 19.18 -2.62 -1.56
C SER A 55 17.76 -2.94 -1.08
N LYS A 56 17.62 -3.78 -0.03
CA LYS A 56 16.31 -4.12 0.56
C LYS A 56 15.61 -2.94 1.20
N LYS A 57 16.33 -2.02 1.85
CA LYS A 57 15.75 -0.77 2.34
C LYS A 57 15.22 0.10 1.21
N LYS A 58 15.97 0.24 0.11
CA LYS A 58 15.54 1.00 -1.06
C LYS A 58 14.30 0.39 -1.72
N GLU A 59 14.24 -0.94 -1.80
CA GLU A 59 13.06 -1.68 -2.30
C GLU A 59 11.82 -1.39 -1.42
N LEU A 60 12.00 -1.39 -0.09
CA LEU A 60 10.93 -1.06 0.86
C LEU A 60 10.45 0.40 0.71
N GLU A 61 11.36 1.35 0.57
CA GLU A 61 11.01 2.77 0.35
C GLU A 61 10.21 2.98 -0.92
N GLN A 62 10.57 2.28 -2.01
CA GLN A 62 9.82 2.33 -3.27
C GLN A 62 8.40 1.78 -3.12
N LEU A 63 8.24 0.65 -2.41
CA LEU A 63 6.92 0.09 -2.12
C LEU A 63 6.05 1.03 -1.27
N LEU A 64 6.63 1.63 -0.23
CA LEU A 64 5.94 2.61 0.62
C LEU A 64 5.51 3.86 -0.19
N LEU A 65 6.34 4.32 -1.11
CA LEU A 65 6.01 5.45 -1.98
C LEU A 65 4.80 5.12 -2.88
N LEU A 66 4.75 3.92 -3.45
CA LEU A 66 3.62 3.48 -4.27
C LEU A 66 2.33 3.37 -3.44
N GLU A 67 2.41 2.80 -2.23
CA GLU A 67 1.28 2.69 -1.31
C GLU A 67 0.74 4.08 -0.88
N ASN A 68 1.64 5.02 -0.57
CA ASN A 68 1.27 6.39 -0.24
C ASN A 68 0.55 7.08 -1.41
N ARG A 69 1.06 6.92 -2.65
CA ARG A 69 0.41 7.47 -3.86
C ARG A 69 -0.98 6.88 -4.07
N MET A 70 -1.10 5.56 -3.96
CA MET A 70 -2.37 4.84 -4.07
C MET A 70 -3.38 5.32 -3.01
N THR A 71 -2.92 5.50 -1.77
CA THR A 71 -3.74 6.00 -0.67
C THR A 71 -4.21 7.44 -0.92
N MET A 72 -3.32 8.33 -1.36
CA MET A 72 -3.68 9.69 -1.75
C MET A 72 -4.71 9.71 -2.88
N GLN A 73 -4.56 8.88 -3.90
CA GLN A 73 -5.54 8.76 -4.97
C GLN A 73 -6.91 8.31 -4.45
N LYS A 74 -6.96 7.29 -3.59
CA LYS A 74 -8.20 6.83 -2.94
C LYS A 74 -8.86 7.95 -2.13
N MET A 75 -8.07 8.70 -1.35
CA MET A 75 -8.58 9.83 -0.56
C MET A 75 -9.14 10.94 -1.46
N LYS A 76 -8.48 11.27 -2.58
CA LYS A 76 -8.99 12.25 -3.55
C LYS A 76 -10.31 11.83 -4.17
N VAL A 77 -10.43 10.56 -4.59
CA VAL A 77 -11.68 10.02 -5.14
C VAL A 77 -12.79 10.07 -4.10
N LYS A 78 -12.47 9.69 -2.85
CA LYS A 78 -13.42 9.77 -1.74
C LYS A 78 -13.87 11.21 -1.49
N TRP A 79 -12.93 12.15 -1.42
CA TRP A 79 -13.24 13.58 -1.23
C TRP A 79 -14.13 14.14 -2.34
N LEU A 80 -13.84 13.80 -3.60
CA LEU A 80 -14.68 14.24 -4.73
C LEU A 80 -16.11 13.71 -4.61
N LYS A 81 -16.27 12.45 -4.21
CA LYS A 81 -17.59 11.84 -4.00
C LYS A 81 -18.33 12.46 -2.83
N ASP A 82 -17.67 12.58 -1.67
CA ASP A 82 -18.27 13.09 -0.44
C ASP A 82 -18.56 14.60 -0.54
N GLY A 83 -17.74 15.37 -1.26
CA GLY A 83 -17.98 16.80 -1.53
C GLY A 83 -19.18 17.07 -2.44
N ASP A 84 -19.43 16.19 -3.42
CA ASP A 84 -20.62 16.25 -4.29
C ASP A 84 -21.90 15.91 -3.51
N GLU A 85 -21.83 14.97 -2.56
CA GLU A 85 -22.91 14.68 -1.60
C GLU A 85 -23.14 15.86 -0.63
N ASN A 86 -22.07 16.50 -0.16
CA ASN A 86 -22.17 17.66 0.73
C ASN A 86 -22.82 18.86 0.02
N SER A 87 -22.49 19.09 -1.26
CA SER A 87 -23.08 20.17 -2.06
C SER A 87 -24.60 20.00 -2.18
N LYS A 88 -25.08 18.77 -2.46
CA LYS A 88 -26.53 18.46 -2.47
C LYS A 88 -27.18 18.68 -1.12
N PHE A 89 -26.50 18.34 -0.03
CA PHE A 89 -26.99 18.57 1.33
C PHE A 89 -27.15 20.07 1.62
N PHE A 90 -26.15 20.90 1.30
CA PHE A 90 -26.23 22.35 1.51
C PHE A 90 -27.23 23.04 0.58
N HIS A 91 -27.37 22.61 -0.68
CA HIS A 91 -28.40 23.10 -1.58
C HIS A 91 -29.82 22.76 -1.12
N ARG A 92 -30.01 21.66 -0.38
CA ARG A 92 -31.31 21.28 0.19
C ARG A 92 -31.66 22.01 1.49
N ILE A 93 -30.67 22.50 2.23
CA ILE A 93 -30.89 23.26 3.48
C ILE A 93 -31.09 24.75 3.20
N LEU A 94 -30.50 25.27 2.12
CA LEU A 94 -30.61 26.68 1.71
C LEU A 94 -31.80 26.96 0.77
N SER A 95 -32.59 25.94 0.43
CA SER A 95 -33.85 26.02 -0.34
C SER A 95 -35.05 25.83 0.58
#